data_AF-A0A522MSZ8-F1
#
_entry.id   AF-A0A522MSZ8-F1
#
_cell.length_a   1.000
_cell.length_b   1.000
_cell.length_c   1.000
_cell.angle_alpha   90.00
_cell.angle_beta   90.00
_cell.angle_gamma   90.00
#
_symmetry.space_group_name_H-M   'P 1'
#
loop_
_entity.id
_entity.type
_entity.pdbx_description
1 polymer ?
#
loop_
_entity_poly.entity_id
_entity_poly.type
_entity_poly.pdbx_seq_one_letter_code
_entity_poly.pdbx_strand_id
1 'polypeptide(L)'
;MMKKSLLAAVLLSFAVLPAIAAAETWKNVPLIDHNCVDKVKSDPDQHETSCLIKCAKSGYGVLTSDGTWVKLDKKGNEEALAALKATTKTSGIRVTVEGERSGDMIKVSSLTID
;
A
#
# COMPACT_ATOMS: atom_id res chain seq x y z
N MET A 1 -56.90 -34.78 -4.78
CA MET A 1 -56.50 -35.39 -3.49
C MET A 1 -55.39 -34.53 -2.89
N MET A 2 -55.70 -33.72 -1.87
CA MET A 2 -54.75 -32.93 -1.09
C MET A 2 -53.98 -33.86 -0.16
N LYS A 3 -52.65 -33.67 0.04
CA LYS A 3 -52.00 -33.83 1.37
C LYS A 3 -50.87 -32.82 1.51
N LYS A 4 -50.99 -32.02 2.57
CA LYS A 4 -50.15 -30.89 2.99
C LYS A 4 -48.95 -31.40 3.80
N SER A 5 -47.78 -30.77 3.65
CA SER A 5 -46.74 -30.60 4.69
C SER A 5 -45.88 -29.39 4.25
N LEU A 6 -46.21 -28.15 4.61
CA LEU A 6 -45.83 -27.42 5.83
C LEU A 6 -44.31 -27.48 6.17
N LEU A 7 -43.66 -26.32 5.95
CA LEU A 7 -42.60 -25.68 6.78
C LEU A 7 -41.23 -26.38 6.79
N ALA A 8 -40.07 -25.72 6.63
CA ALA A 8 -39.73 -24.32 6.88
C ALA A 8 -38.61 -23.86 5.92
N ALA A 9 -38.82 -22.74 5.24
CA ALA A 9 -37.75 -22.00 4.59
C ALA A 9 -36.96 -21.25 5.67
N VAL A 10 -35.85 -21.83 6.15
CA VAL A 10 -34.88 -21.10 6.96
C VAL A 10 -34.11 -20.17 6.03
N LEU A 11 -34.62 -18.95 5.86
CA LEU A 11 -33.87 -17.83 5.33
C LEU A 11 -32.76 -17.49 6.33
N LEU A 12 -31.59 -18.12 6.17
CA LEU A 12 -30.33 -17.69 6.78
C LEU A 12 -29.93 -16.35 6.15
N SER A 13 -30.46 -15.25 6.66
CA SER A 13 -29.96 -13.91 6.39
C SER A 13 -28.57 -13.78 7.04
N PHE A 14 -27.52 -14.12 6.28
CA PHE A 14 -26.16 -13.72 6.61
C PHE A 14 -26.11 -12.19 6.56
N ALA A 15 -26.15 -11.55 7.73
CA ALA A 15 -25.81 -10.14 7.85
C ALA A 15 -24.35 -9.97 7.45
N VAL A 16 -24.09 -9.49 6.24
CA VAL A 16 -22.75 -9.10 5.81
C VAL A 16 -22.39 -7.84 6.59
N LEU A 17 -21.72 -8.02 7.73
CA LEU A 17 -21.10 -6.91 8.45
C LEU A 17 -20.05 -6.28 7.53
N PRO A 18 -20.06 -4.95 7.30
CA PRO A 18 -18.99 -4.30 6.57
C PRO A 18 -17.68 -4.50 7.34
N ALA A 19 -16.70 -5.12 6.69
CA ALA A 19 -15.35 -5.22 7.24
C ALA A 19 -14.77 -3.79 7.31
N ILE A 20 -14.60 -3.29 8.54
CA ILE A 20 -13.86 -2.05 8.78
C ILE A 20 -12.40 -2.39 8.50
N ALA A 21 -11.85 -1.90 7.38
CA ALA A 21 -10.42 -2.03 7.10
C ALA A 21 -9.67 -1.23 8.17
N ALA A 22 -8.82 -1.90 8.95
CA ALA A 22 -8.02 -1.24 9.96
C ALA A 22 -6.83 -0.52 9.31
N ALA A 23 -6.45 0.62 9.87
CA ALA A 23 -5.18 1.24 9.53
C ALA A 23 -4.02 0.37 10.04
N GLU A 24 -3.06 0.10 9.16
CA GLU A 24 -1.83 -0.63 9.40
C GLU A 24 -0.63 0.34 9.35
N THR A 25 0.50 -0.09 9.90
CA THR A 25 1.77 0.65 9.81
C THR A 25 2.84 -0.21 9.16
N TRP A 26 3.41 0.27 8.06
CA TRP A 26 4.58 -0.30 7.41
C TRP A 26 5.80 0.53 7.79
N LYS A 27 6.62 0.05 8.73
CA LYS A 27 7.80 0.77 9.23
C LYS A 27 9.07 0.35 8.51
N ASN A 28 9.95 1.32 8.21
CA ASN A 28 11.29 1.07 7.67
C ASN A 28 11.31 0.23 6.38
N VAL A 29 10.29 0.42 5.54
CA VAL A 29 10.14 -0.30 4.27
C VAL A 29 10.72 0.53 3.11
N PRO A 30 11.40 -0.10 2.13
CA PRO A 30 11.95 0.63 1.00
C PRO A 30 10.87 1.31 0.16
N LEU A 31 11.10 2.58 -0.19
CA LEU A 31 10.30 3.33 -1.14
C LEU A 31 10.87 3.15 -2.55
N ILE A 32 10.04 2.65 -3.47
CA ILE A 32 10.46 2.33 -4.83
C ILE A 32 9.43 2.89 -5.83
N ASP A 33 9.90 3.52 -6.90
CA ASP A 33 9.03 3.93 -8.01
C ASP A 33 8.65 2.74 -8.90
N HIS A 34 7.47 2.81 -9.50
CA HIS A 34 6.89 1.69 -10.26
C HIS A 34 7.81 1.19 -11.40
N ASN A 35 8.59 2.07 -12.04
CA ASN A 35 9.47 1.69 -13.15
C ASN A 35 10.77 0.97 -12.71
N CYS A 36 11.06 0.97 -11.41
CA CYS A 36 12.30 0.45 -10.85
C CYS A 36 12.10 -0.81 -9.99
N VAL A 37 10.85 -1.25 -9.76
CA VAL A 37 10.54 -2.42 -8.91
C VAL A 37 11.39 -3.62 -9.29
N ASP A 38 11.33 -4.09 -10.53
CA ASP A 38 12.08 -5.29 -10.95
C ASP A 38 13.60 -5.08 -10.98
N LYS A 39 14.06 -3.83 -11.05
CA LYS A 39 15.48 -3.49 -11.12
C LYS A 39 16.15 -3.46 -9.76
N VAL A 40 15.43 -2.98 -8.74
CA VAL A 40 16.00 -2.72 -7.41
C VAL A 40 15.43 -3.62 -6.33
N LYS A 41 14.41 -4.43 -6.59
CA LYS A 41 13.78 -5.28 -5.55
C LYS A 41 14.76 -6.19 -4.80
N SER A 42 15.82 -6.68 -5.44
CA SER A 42 16.86 -7.51 -4.79
C SER A 42 17.81 -6.72 -3.90
N ASP A 43 17.99 -5.43 -4.18
CA ASP A 43 18.84 -4.51 -3.40
C ASP A 43 18.25 -3.09 -3.45
N PRO A 44 17.15 -2.86 -2.71
CA PRO A 44 16.36 -1.63 -2.85
C PRO A 44 17.09 -0.41 -2.28
N ASP A 45 18.13 -0.63 -1.48
CA ASP A 45 18.88 0.46 -0.87
C ASP A 45 19.82 1.16 -1.87
N GLN A 46 20.10 0.55 -3.03
CA GLN A 46 20.82 1.19 -4.15
C GLN A 46 19.95 2.18 -4.93
N HIS A 47 18.67 2.30 -4.61
CA HIS A 47 17.77 3.18 -5.33
C HIS A 47 18.03 4.65 -4.94
N GLU A 48 18.66 5.40 -5.85
CA GLU A 48 19.01 6.80 -5.60
C GLU A 48 17.78 7.71 -5.48
N THR A 49 17.84 8.67 -4.56
CA THR A 49 16.82 9.72 -4.36
C THR A 49 16.58 10.52 -5.64
N SER A 50 17.65 10.78 -6.40
CA SER A 50 17.59 11.50 -7.68
C SER A 50 16.69 10.76 -8.71
N CYS A 51 16.78 9.43 -8.73
CA CYS A 51 15.97 8.55 -9.57
C CYS A 51 14.52 8.56 -9.12
N LEU A 52 14.26 8.40 -7.82
CA LEU A 52 12.91 8.49 -7.24
C LEU A 52 12.21 9.80 -7.65
N ILE A 53 12.87 10.94 -7.47
CA ILE A 53 12.29 12.26 -7.83
C ILE A 53 12.03 12.36 -9.34
N LYS A 54 12.98 11.91 -10.18
CA LYS A 54 12.84 11.96 -11.64
C LYS A 54 11.69 11.08 -12.13
N CYS A 55 11.46 9.94 -11.47
CA CYS A 55 10.45 8.95 -11.82
C CYS A 55 9.11 9.14 -11.11
N ALA A 56 8.90 10.27 -10.41
CA ALA A 56 7.67 10.56 -9.65
C ALA A 56 6.36 10.33 -10.42
N LYS A 57 6.36 10.56 -11.74
CA LYS A 57 5.18 10.34 -12.62
C LYS A 57 4.76 8.87 -12.74
N SER A 58 5.68 7.93 -12.49
CA SER A 58 5.38 6.48 -12.52
C SER A 58 4.60 6.02 -11.28
N GLY A 59 4.60 6.83 -10.23
CA GLY A 59 4.05 6.50 -8.94
C GLY A 59 5.01 5.70 -8.06
N TYR A 60 4.81 5.79 -6.75
CA TYR A 60 5.59 5.11 -5.73
C TYR A 60 4.80 3.97 -5.10
N GLY A 61 5.55 3.05 -4.53
CA GLY A 61 5.06 2.00 -3.65
C GLY A 61 6.12 1.63 -2.63
N VAL A 62 5.71 0.82 -1.66
CA VAL A 62 6.63 0.25 -0.68
C VAL A 62 6.88 -1.22 -0.97
N LEU A 63 8.11 -1.67 -0.77
CA LEU A 63 8.45 -3.09 -0.78
C LEU A 63 8.26 -3.64 0.64
N THR A 64 7.21 -4.43 0.86
CA THR A 64 6.94 -5.05 2.15
C THR A 64 7.91 -6.18 2.45
N SER A 65 7.98 -6.61 3.71
CA SER A 65 8.94 -7.62 4.19
C SER A 65 8.77 -9.01 3.56
N ASP A 66 7.58 -9.30 3.04
CA ASP A 66 7.27 -10.50 2.24
C ASP A 66 7.72 -10.37 0.77
N GLY A 67 8.33 -9.24 0.39
CA GLY A 67 8.75 -8.96 -0.97
C GLY A 67 7.63 -8.50 -1.90
N THR A 68 6.44 -8.18 -1.39
CA THR A 68 5.36 -7.61 -2.19
C THR A 68 5.60 -6.12 -2.41
N TRP A 69 5.45 -5.62 -3.64
CA TRP A 69 5.44 -4.18 -3.89
C TRP A 69 3.99 -3.69 -3.88
N VAL A 70 3.69 -2.73 -3.01
CA VAL A 70 2.33 -2.21 -2.80
C VAL A 70 2.28 -0.74 -3.16
N LYS A 71 1.34 -0.36 -4.02
CA LYS A 71 1.20 1.01 -4.54
C LYS A 71 0.76 1.98 -3.45
N LEU A 72 1.25 3.21 -3.49
CA LEU A 72 0.67 4.30 -2.73
C LEU A 72 -0.48 4.94 -3.52
N ASP A 73 -1.49 5.44 -2.82
CA ASP A 73 -2.52 6.29 -3.41
C ASP A 73 -1.99 7.68 -3.79
N LYS A 74 -2.86 8.54 -4.35
CA LYS A 74 -2.47 9.90 -4.78
C LYS A 74 -1.83 10.70 -3.65
N LYS A 75 -2.40 10.63 -2.44
CA LYS A 75 -1.89 11.37 -1.27
C LYS A 75 -0.50 10.87 -0.87
N GLY A 76 -0.33 9.56 -0.77
CA GLY A 76 0.97 8.96 -0.46
C GLY A 76 2.04 9.30 -1.50
N ASN A 77 1.67 9.39 -2.78
CA ASN A 77 2.59 9.84 -3.83
C ASN A 77 3.05 11.30 -3.65
N GLU A 78 2.12 12.18 -3.27
CA GLU A 78 2.41 13.60 -3.01
C GLU A 78 3.30 13.78 -1.77
N GLU A 79 2.99 13.08 -0.68
CA GLU A 79 3.79 13.10 0.55
C GLU A 79 5.18 12.52 0.33
N ALA A 80 5.30 11.39 -0.39
CA ALA A 80 6.59 10.81 -0.75
C ALA A 80 7.45 11.78 -1.56
N LEU A 81 6.90 12.42 -2.60
CA LEU A 81 7.65 13.38 -3.41
C LEU A 81 8.08 14.61 -2.59
N ALA A 82 7.22 15.09 -1.69
CA ALA A 82 7.55 16.19 -0.80
C ALA A 82 8.71 15.82 0.14
N ALA A 83 8.63 14.65 0.78
CA ALA A 83 9.68 14.14 1.67
C ALA A 83 11.00 13.91 0.92
N LEU A 84 10.96 13.33 -0.28
CA LEU A 84 12.14 13.13 -1.14
C LEU A 84 12.83 14.44 -1.53
N LYS A 85 12.08 15.51 -1.75
CA LYS A 85 12.66 16.84 -2.04
C LYS A 85 13.26 17.51 -0.81
N ALA A 86 12.82 17.13 0.39
CA ALA A 86 13.27 17.70 1.66
C ALA A 86 14.41 16.92 2.32
N THR A 87 14.59 15.64 1.97
CA THR A 87 15.62 14.79 2.59
C THR A 87 17.03 15.11 2.10
N THR A 88 18.01 14.86 2.95
CA THR A 88 19.45 14.89 2.62
C THR A 88 20.00 13.51 2.25
N LYS A 89 19.19 12.45 2.38
CA LYS A 89 19.58 11.09 1.97
C LYS A 89 19.69 11.01 0.44
N THR A 90 20.76 10.40 -0.04
CA THR A 90 21.06 10.29 -1.48
C THR A 90 20.62 8.95 -2.08
N SER A 91 20.44 7.93 -1.26
CA SER A 91 19.99 6.58 -1.61
C SER A 91 19.40 5.90 -0.37
N GLY A 92 18.97 4.64 -0.47
CA GLY A 92 18.48 3.89 0.69
C GLY A 92 17.21 4.47 1.31
N ILE A 93 16.31 5.02 0.48
CA ILE A 93 15.11 5.67 1.00
C ILE A 93 14.15 4.62 1.54
N ARG A 94 13.98 4.66 2.86
CA ARG A 94 13.01 3.87 3.62
C ARG A 94 12.01 4.80 4.27
N VAL A 95 10.79 4.33 4.37
CA VAL A 95 9.66 5.10 4.89
C VAL A 95 8.89 4.32 5.94
N THR A 96 8.30 5.08 6.86
CA THR A 96 7.18 4.64 7.66
C THR A 96 5.89 5.16 7.01
N VAL A 97 4.97 4.25 6.70
CA VAL A 97 3.65 4.55 6.12
C VAL A 97 2.57 4.09 7.08
N GLU A 98 1.61 4.94 7.38
CA GLU A 98 0.36 4.57 8.06
C GLU A 98 -0.79 4.67 7.07
N GLY A 99 -1.70 3.72 7.08
CA GLY A 99 -2.82 3.74 6.15
C GLY A 99 -3.60 2.43 6.09
N GLU A 100 -4.60 2.38 5.22
CA GLU A 100 -5.42 1.19 5.05
C GLU A 100 -5.02 0.43 3.79
N ARG A 101 -4.86 -0.89 3.91
CA ARG A 101 -4.60 -1.76 2.77
C ARG A 101 -5.88 -1.98 1.96
N SER A 102 -5.87 -1.61 0.69
CA SER A 102 -6.99 -1.75 -0.24
C SER A 102 -6.54 -2.41 -1.55
N GLY A 103 -6.70 -3.74 -1.67
CA GLY A 103 -6.41 -4.48 -2.91
C GLY A 103 -4.91 -4.62 -3.18
N ASP A 104 -4.33 -3.82 -4.08
CA ASP A 104 -2.88 -3.69 -4.39
C ASP A 104 -2.31 -2.30 -4.03
N MET A 105 -3.11 -1.47 -3.36
CA MET A 105 -2.80 -0.11 -2.95
C MET A 105 -2.89 0.07 -1.42
N ILE A 106 -2.16 1.06 -0.89
CA ILE A 106 -2.32 1.63 0.46
C ILE A 106 -2.99 2.98 0.31
N LYS A 107 -4.10 3.18 1.03
CA LYS A 107 -4.70 4.50 1.23
C LYS A 107 -3.94 5.20 2.35
N VAL A 108 -3.13 6.19 2.02
CA VAL A 108 -2.13 6.73 2.95
C VAL A 108 -2.74 7.74 3.91
N SER A 109 -2.60 7.47 5.20
CA SER A 109 -2.89 8.41 6.28
C SER A 109 -1.69 9.31 6.57
N SER A 110 -0.48 8.76 6.57
CA SER A 110 0.78 9.52 6.71
C SER A 110 1.95 8.76 6.07
N LEU A 111 2.94 9.50 5.57
CA LEU A 111 4.21 8.95 5.11
C LEU A 111 5.38 9.83 5.57
N THR A 112 6.40 9.20 6.17
CA THR A 112 7.64 9.85 6.58
C THR A 112 8.85 9.05 6.14
N ILE A 113 9.90 9.73 5.67
CA ILE A 113 11.21 9.10 5.48
C ILE A 113 11.82 8.86 6.86
N ASP A 114 12.30 7.63 7.10
CA ASP A 114 12.96 7.22 8.35
C ASP A 114 14.38 7.77 8.49
#